data_AF-A0A9W5R242-F1
#
_entry.id   AF-A0A9W5R242-F1
#
_cell.length_a   1.000
_cell.length_b   1.000
_cell.length_c   1.000
_cell.angle_alpha   90.00
_cell.angle_beta   90.00
_cell.angle_gamma   90.00
#
_symmetry.space_group_name_H-M   'P 1'
#
loop_
_entity.id
_entity.type
_entity.pdbx_description
1 polymer ?
#
loop_
_entity_poly.entity_id
_entity_poly.type
_entity_poly.pdbx_seq_one_letter_code
_entity_poly.pdbx_strand_id
1 'polypeptide(L)' 'VSMSRGGICDMLHRWGFTYIRPTYRLKKADPLKQQQFLRELNWIKKTYPKI' A
#
# COMPACT_ATOMS: atom_id res chain seq x y z
N VAL A 1 -27.80 8.55 -8.22
CA VAL A 1 -27.12 8.28 -9.51
C VAL A 1 -25.88 7.47 -9.21
N SER A 2 -25.76 6.26 -9.77
CA SER A 2 -24.56 5.41 -9.62
C SER A 2 -23.90 5.28 -11.00
N MET A 3 -22.61 5.61 -11.09
CA MET A 3 -21.84 5.48 -12.33
C MET A 3 -21.16 4.13 -12.39
N SER A 4 -21.15 3.50 -13.57
CA SER A 4 -20.41 2.26 -13.78
C SER A 4 -18.90 2.53 -13.69
N ARG A 5 -18.12 1.50 -13.31
CA ARG A 5 -16.66 1.56 -13.31
C ARG A 5 -16.08 2.01 -14.68
N GLY A 6 -16.74 1.63 -15.78
CA GLY A 6 -16.40 2.09 -17.13
C GLY A 6 -16.61 3.60 -17.29
N GLY A 7 -17.78 4.11 -16.88
CA GLY A 7 -18.08 5.55 -16.96
C GLY A 7 -17.12 6.43 -16.15
N ILE A 8 -16.67 5.95 -14.98
CA ILE A 8 -15.64 6.63 -14.18
C ILE A 8 -14.29 6.62 -14.90
N CYS A 9 -13.94 5.51 -15.54
CA CYS A 9 -12.70 5.38 -16.31
C CYS A 9 -12.69 6.35 -17.50
N ASP A 10 -13.78 6.40 -18.28
CA ASP A 10 -13.91 7.28 -19.45
C ASP A 10 -13.89 8.76 -19.03
N MET A 11 -14.56 9.10 -17.92
CA MET A 11 -14.53 10.45 -17.35
C MET A 11 -13.10 10.87 -17.01
N LEU A 12 -12.34 10.02 -16.33
CA LEU A 12 -10.94 10.29 -15.97
C LEU A 12 -10.06 10.50 -17.20
N HIS A 13 -10.21 9.66 -18.23
CA HIS A 13 -9.46 9.81 -19.49
C HIS A 13 -9.77 11.14 -20.18
N ARG A 14 -11.03 11.57 -20.22
CA ARG A 14 -11.43 12.86 -20.83
C ARG A 14 -10.84 14.07 -20.10
N TRP A 15 -10.59 13.94 -18.79
CA TRP A 15 -9.92 14.97 -17.99
C TRP A 15 -8.40 14.91 -18.06
N GLY A 16 -7.82 13.99 -18.85
CA GLY A 16 -6.38 13.81 -18.95
C GLY A 16 -5.77 13.00 -17.80
N PHE A 17 -6.59 12.36 -16.97
CA PHE A 17 -6.13 11.46 -15.92
C PHE A 17 -6.09 10.01 -16.41
N THR A 18 -5.01 9.30 -16.10
CA THR A 18 -4.92 7.87 -16.38
C THR A 18 -5.44 7.07 -15.19
N TYR A 19 -6.52 6.31 -15.38
CA TYR A 19 -6.97 5.35 -14.38
C TYR A 19 -6.09 4.10 -14.42
N ILE A 20 -5.03 4.08 -13.61
CA ILE A 20 -4.26 2.87 -13.34
C ILE A 20 -5.04 2.09 -12.27
N ARG A 21 -5.28 0.78 -12.47
CA ARG A 21 -5.80 -0.06 -11.38
C ARG A 21 -4.89 0.18 -10.17
N PRO A 22 -5.40 0.54 -8.99
CA PRO A 22 -4.58 0.60 -7.80
C PRO A 22 -4.23 -0.85 -7.42
N THR A 23 -3.34 -1.49 -8.19
CA THR A 23 -2.47 -2.49 -7.59
C THR A 23 -1.65 -1.68 -6.63
N TYR A 24 -1.98 -1.81 -5.35
CA TYR A 24 -1.17 -1.30 -4.28
C TYR A 24 0.25 -1.83 -4.48
N ARG A 25 1.07 -1.06 -5.18
CA ARG A 25 2.49 -1.28 -5.23
C ARG A 25 2.94 -0.63 -3.95
N LEU A 26 3.01 -1.43 -2.88
CA LEU A 26 3.78 -1.07 -1.68
C LEU A 26 5.10 -0.54 -2.23
N LYS A 27 5.30 0.78 -2.18
CA LYS A 27 6.55 1.41 -2.62
C LYS A 27 7.64 0.63 -1.90
N LYS A 28 8.60 0.05 -2.65
CA LYS A 28 9.64 -0.83 -2.07
C LYS A 28 10.11 -0.18 -0.78
N ALA A 29 9.81 -0.84 0.34
CA ALA A 29 10.11 -0.27 1.65
C ALA A 29 11.62 -0.04 1.72
N ASP A 30 12.01 1.03 2.40
CA ASP A 30 13.42 1.27 2.67
C ASP A 30 13.99 0.04 3.42
N PRO A 31 14.94 -0.70 2.81
CA PRO A 31 15.43 -1.95 3.39
C PRO A 31 16.06 -1.73 4.77
N LEU A 32 16.61 -0.54 5.03
CA LEU A 32 17.23 -0.21 6.30
C LEU A 32 16.17 -0.04 7.40
N LYS A 33 15.07 0.66 7.10
CA LYS A 33 13.94 0.80 8.03
C LYS A 33 13.27 -0.55 8.31
N GLN A 34 13.17 -1.41 7.29
CA GLN A 34 12.61 -2.74 7.45
C GLN A 34 13.48 -3.63 8.36
N GLN A 35 14.81 -3.58 8.21
CA GLN A 35 15.73 -4.31 9.10
C GLN A 35 15.67 -3.81 10.54
N GLN A 36 15.61 -2.50 10.75
CA GLN A 36 15.45 -1.91 12.08
C GLN A 36 14.16 -2.40 12.75
N PHE A 37 13.04 -2.32 12.03
CA PHE A 37 11.75 -2.81 12.50
C PHE A 37 11.79 -4.31 12.86
N LEU A 38 12.39 -5.15 12.02
CA LEU A 38 12.52 -6.59 12.31
C LEU A 38 13.36 -6.86 13.56
N ARG A 39 14.40 -6.06 13.80
CA ARG A 39 15.24 -6.17 15.00
C ARG A 39 14.45 -5.80 16.26
N GLU A 40 13.71 -4.69 16.24
CA GLU A 40 12.85 -4.25 17.35
C GLU A 40 11.77 -5.27 17.65
N LEU A 41 11.10 -5.79 16.61
CA LEU A 41 10.06 -6.80 16.75
C LEU A 41 10.60 -8.10 17.37
N ASN A 42 11.78 -8.55 16.93
CA ASN A 42 12.43 -9.71 17.52
C ASN A 42 12.85 -9.48 18.97
N TRP A 43 13.23 -8.25 19.33
CA TRP A 43 13.52 -7.89 20.72
C TRP A 43 12.25 -8.00 21.58
N ILE A 44 11.15 -7.38 21.13
CA ILE A 44 9.85 -7.42 21.83
C ILE A 44 9.36 -8.84 22.03
N LYS A 45 9.48 -9.71 21.02
CA LYS A 45 9.12 -11.14 21.12
C LYS A 45 9.94 -11.88 22.17
N LYS A 46 11.24 -11.56 22.28
CA LYS A 46 12.12 -12.16 23.30
C LYS A 46 11.80 -11.66 24.69
N THR A 47 11.49 -10.37 24.85
CA THR A 47 11.17 -9.78 26.16
C THR A 47 9.77 -10.13 26.63
N TYR A 48 8.82 -10.31 25.72
CA TYR A 48 7.41 -10.59 26.03
C TYR A 48 6.88 -11.78 25.21
N PRO A 49 7.27 -13.02 25.55
CA PRO A 49 6.90 -14.22 24.79
C PRO A 49 5.43 -14.65 24.94
N LYS A 50 4.63 -13.95 25.76
CA LYS A 50 3.22 -14.26 26.06
C LYS A 50 2.20 -13.30 25.41
N ILE A 51 2.64 -12.37 24.56
CA ILE A 51 1.75 -11.54 23.73
C ILE A 51 1.44 -12.29 22.43
#